data_AF-A0A7Y4S6T9-F1
#
_entry.id   AF-A0A7Y4S6T9-F1
#
_cell.length_a   1.000
_cell.length_b   1.000
_cell.length_c   1.000
_cell.angle_alpha   90.00
_cell.angle_beta   90.00
_cell.angle_gamma   90.00
#
_symmetry.space_group_name_H-M   'P 1'
#
loop_
_entity.id
_entity.type
_entity.pdbx_description
1 polymer ?
#
loop_
_entity_poly.entity_id
_entity_poly.type
_entity_poly.pdbx_seq_one_letter_code
_entity_poly.pdbx_strand_id
1 'polypeptide(L)'
;MSPYLSLLSVADLQNAFVRYLREQRQQLKLSRAALATKSGVPAATIKKFELTGQISLRQLLLLWQSLDRLDRLEAVCHAQIAAPKSIAEVLKR
;
A
#
# COMPACT_ATOMS: atom_id res chain seq x y z
N MET A 1 -24.09 1.43 -15.99
CA MET A 1 -23.07 0.39 -16.18
C MET A 1 -21.99 0.61 -15.14
N SER A 2 -21.79 -0.31 -14.20
CA SER A 2 -20.79 -0.12 -13.13
C SER A 2 -19.39 0.02 -13.75
N PRO A 3 -18.67 1.12 -13.50
CA PRO A 3 -17.41 1.44 -14.19
C PRO A 3 -16.20 0.60 -13.72
N TYR A 4 -16.43 -0.47 -12.97
CA TYR A 4 -15.40 -1.23 -12.25
C TYR A 4 -15.27 -2.70 -12.68
N LEU A 5 -15.71 -3.05 -13.89
CA LEU A 5 -15.36 -4.35 -14.48
C LEU A 5 -13.92 -4.29 -15.01
N SER A 6 -12.98 -4.43 -14.09
CA SER A 6 -11.58 -4.70 -14.39
C SER A 6 -11.35 -6.22 -14.36
N LEU A 7 -10.46 -6.72 -15.23
CA LEU A 7 -9.94 -8.09 -15.13
C LEU A 7 -9.07 -8.28 -13.86
N LEU A 8 -8.67 -7.18 -13.23
CA LEU A 8 -7.97 -7.19 -11.94
C LEU A 8 -8.99 -7.43 -10.81
N SER A 9 -8.91 -8.60 -10.19
CA SER A 9 -9.72 -8.90 -9.01
C SER A 9 -9.11 -8.32 -7.74
N VAL A 10 -9.92 -8.25 -6.67
CA VAL A 10 -9.45 -7.90 -5.32
C VAL A 10 -8.34 -8.84 -4.86
N ALA A 11 -8.45 -10.13 -5.17
CA ALA A 11 -7.45 -11.13 -4.82
C ALA A 11 -6.12 -10.89 -5.54
N ASP A 12 -6.16 -10.51 -6.83
CA ASP A 12 -4.96 -10.19 -7.60
C ASP A 12 -4.20 -9.01 -6.99
N LEU A 13 -4.93 -7.94 -6.63
CA LEU A 13 -4.33 -6.77 -6.00
C LEU A 13 -3.77 -7.10 -4.60
N GLN A 14 -4.49 -7.87 -3.79
CA GLN A 14 -3.99 -8.33 -2.48
C GLN A 14 -2.71 -9.16 -2.63
N ASN A 15 -2.67 -10.10 -3.57
CA ASN A 15 -1.49 -10.92 -3.85
C ASN A 15 -0.31 -10.07 -4.34
N ALA A 16 -0.57 -9.05 -5.16
CA ALA A 16 0.45 -8.11 -5.60
C ALA A 16 1.07 -7.34 -4.41
N PHE A 17 0.23 -6.85 -3.48
CA PHE A 17 0.69 -6.17 -2.26
C PHE A 17 1.51 -7.10 -1.35
N VAL A 18 1.06 -8.33 -1.16
CA VAL A 18 1.78 -9.35 -0.37
C VAL A 18 3.15 -9.63 -0.96
N ARG A 19 3.20 -9.92 -2.27
CA ARG A 19 4.46 -10.21 -2.97
C ARG A 19 5.41 -9.03 -2.85
N TYR A 20 4.94 -7.82 -3.15
CA TYR A 20 5.73 -6.60 -3.11
C TYR A 20 6.37 -6.38 -1.73
N LEU A 21 5.57 -6.32 -0.66
CA LEU A 21 6.10 -6.04 0.68
C LEU A 21 6.99 -7.19 1.21
N ARG A 22 6.68 -8.44 0.85
CA ARG A 22 7.52 -9.58 1.21
C ARG A 22 8.89 -9.50 0.53
N GLU A 23 8.94 -9.16 -0.74
CA GLU A 23 10.18 -8.97 -1.51
C GLU A 23 11.01 -7.83 -0.90
N GLN A 24 10.40 -6.66 -0.61
CA GLN A 24 11.09 -5.55 0.05
C GLN A 24 11.71 -5.99 1.40
N ARG A 25 10.96 -6.75 2.22
CA ARG A 25 11.47 -7.27 3.50
C ARG A 25 12.68 -8.18 3.28
N GLN A 26 12.62 -9.07 2.30
CA GLN A 26 13.70 -10.02 1.99
C GLN A 26 14.94 -9.31 1.44
N GLN A 27 14.78 -8.31 0.58
CA GLN A 27 15.87 -7.48 0.05
C GLN A 27 16.59 -6.73 1.18
N LEU A 28 15.84 -6.22 2.16
CA LEU A 28 16.38 -5.61 3.38
C LEU A 28 16.94 -6.63 4.40
N LYS A 29 16.90 -7.93 4.08
CA LYS A 29 17.34 -9.05 4.95
C LYS A 29 16.67 -9.06 6.34
N LEU A 30 15.45 -8.52 6.45
CA LEU A 30 14.72 -8.47 7.70
C LEU A 30 13.97 -9.79 7.94
N SER A 31 14.17 -10.40 9.10
CA SER A 31 13.25 -11.45 9.58
C SER A 31 11.87 -10.84 9.90
N ARG A 32 10.85 -11.67 10.04
CA ARG A 32 9.53 -11.19 10.52
C ARG A 32 9.62 -10.58 11.92
N ALA A 33 10.49 -11.10 12.78
CA ALA A 33 10.72 -10.55 14.10
C ALA A 33 11.40 -9.17 14.03
N ALA A 34 12.42 -9.02 13.18
CA ALA A 34 13.09 -7.73 12.97
C ALA A 34 12.13 -6.67 12.39
N LEU A 35 11.30 -7.06 11.41
CA LEU A 35 10.27 -6.17 10.88
C LEU A 35 9.21 -5.84 11.94
N ALA A 36 8.85 -6.78 12.82
CA ALA A 36 7.92 -6.51 13.91
C ALA A 36 8.44 -5.43 14.85
N THR A 37 9.72 -5.51 15.24
CA THR A 37 10.38 -4.47 16.04
C THR A 37 10.39 -3.13 15.31
N LYS A 38 10.67 -3.11 14.00
CA LYS A 38 10.74 -1.89 13.21
C LYS A 38 9.37 -1.22 12.99
N SER A 39 8.34 -2.01 12.72
CA SER A 39 7.01 -1.52 12.31
C SER A 39 6.01 -1.40 13.46
N GLY A 40 6.27 -2.06 14.60
CA GLY A 40 5.30 -2.23 15.68
C GLY A 40 4.18 -3.22 15.36
N VAL A 41 4.21 -3.90 14.20
CA VAL A 41 3.22 -4.92 13.82
C VAL A 41 3.70 -6.30 14.31
N PRO A 42 2.90 -7.08 15.07
CA PRO A 42 3.36 -8.38 15.59
C PRO A 42 3.83 -9.34 14.50
N ALA A 43 4.89 -10.11 14.77
CA ALA A 43 5.45 -11.07 13.81
C ALA A 43 4.44 -12.14 13.35
N ALA A 44 3.50 -12.52 14.23
CA ALA A 44 2.39 -13.42 13.88
C ALA A 44 1.43 -12.78 12.86
N THR A 45 1.14 -11.48 13.01
CA THR A 45 0.34 -10.72 12.04
C THR A 45 1.06 -10.57 10.71
N ILE A 46 2.37 -10.29 10.72
CA ILE A 46 3.20 -10.25 9.50
C ILE A 46 3.17 -11.61 8.80
N LYS A 47 3.32 -12.72 9.55
CA LYS A 47 3.21 -14.08 9.00
C LYS A 47 1.83 -14.32 8.37
N LYS A 48 0.75 -13.95 9.06
CA LYS A 48 -0.62 -14.09 8.54
C LYS A 48 -0.80 -13.30 7.24
N PHE A 49 -0.38 -12.03 7.22
CA PHE A 49 -0.43 -11.18 6.02
C PHE A 49 0.34 -11.81 4.85
N GLU A 50 1.58 -12.23 5.06
CA GLU A 50 2.40 -12.81 4.00
C GLU A 50 1.89 -14.15 3.45
N LEU A 51 1.09 -14.89 4.23
CA LEU A 51 0.54 -16.18 3.82
C LEU A 51 -0.87 -16.05 3.22
N THR A 52 -1.66 -15.06 3.64
CA THR A 52 -3.10 -14.99 3.35
C THR A 52 -3.56 -13.68 2.73
N GLY A 53 -2.71 -12.65 2.69
CA GLY A 53 -3.09 -11.28 2.31
C GLY A 53 -3.94 -10.53 3.34
N GLN A 54 -4.36 -11.18 4.43
CA GLN A 54 -5.26 -10.58 5.41
C GLN A 54 -4.49 -9.74 6.44
N ILE A 55 -4.84 -8.46 6.51
CA ILE A 55 -4.31 -7.49 7.49
C ILE A 55 -5.28 -6.29 7.60
N SER A 56 -5.22 -5.55 8.71
CA SER A 56 -5.93 -4.25 8.79
C SER A 56 -5.21 -3.17 7.96
N LEU A 57 -5.96 -2.18 7.47
CA LEU A 57 -5.38 -1.05 6.72
C LEU A 57 -4.28 -0.33 7.52
N ARG A 58 -4.53 -0.04 8.80
CA ARG A 58 -3.52 0.61 9.66
C ARG A 58 -2.21 -0.18 9.70
N GLN A 59 -2.28 -1.48 9.90
CA GLN A 59 -1.07 -2.31 9.96
C GLN A 59 -0.41 -2.44 8.59
N LEU A 60 -1.17 -2.47 7.50
CA LEU A 60 -0.61 -2.41 6.14
C LEU A 60 0.24 -1.16 5.95
N LEU A 61 -0.27 0.02 6.35
CA LEU A 61 0.45 1.29 6.26
C LEU A 61 1.71 1.30 7.14
N LEU A 62 1.66 0.72 8.34
CA LEU A 62 2.83 0.56 9.21
C LEU A 62 3.90 -0.37 8.62
N LEU A 63 3.50 -1.44 7.93
CA LEU A 63 4.45 -2.28 7.19
C LEU A 63 5.02 -1.52 5.99
N TRP A 64 4.17 -0.80 5.26
CA TRP A 64 4.57 -0.02 4.09
C TRP A 64 5.64 1.00 4.46
N GLN A 65 5.40 1.89 5.43
CA GLN A 65 6.38 2.90 5.86
C GLN A 65 7.73 2.31 6.33
N SER A 66 7.73 1.06 6.77
CA SER A 66 8.92 0.37 7.28
C SER A 66 9.76 -0.27 6.18
N LEU A 67 9.15 -0.56 5.03
CA LEU A 67 9.71 -1.31 3.90
C LEU A 67 9.83 -0.46 2.63
N ASP A 68 9.10 0.65 2.57
CA ASP A 68 8.95 1.51 1.42
C ASP A 68 8.38 2.91 1.80
N ARG A 69 8.37 3.84 0.84
CA ARG A 69 7.86 5.19 1.01
C ARG A 69 6.32 5.22 0.97
N LEU A 70 5.71 5.89 1.95
CA LEU A 70 4.25 6.05 2.06
C LEU A 70 3.65 7.00 1.03
N ASP A 71 4.42 7.94 0.51
CA ASP A 71 4.00 8.89 -0.52
C ASP A 71 3.48 8.21 -1.79
N ARG A 72 3.96 7.00 -2.11
CA ARG A 72 3.43 6.17 -3.20
C ARG A 72 1.97 5.78 -3.00
N LEU A 73 1.55 5.52 -1.76
CA LEU A 73 0.15 5.25 -1.44
C LEU A 73 -0.65 6.55 -1.33
N GLU A 74 -0.05 7.60 -0.77
CA GLU A 74 -0.66 8.93 -0.71
C GLU A 74 -1.05 9.45 -2.10
N ALA A 75 -0.21 9.21 -3.12
CA ALA A 75 -0.48 9.59 -4.50
C ALA A 75 -1.77 8.97 -5.05
N VAL A 76 -2.14 7.75 -4.61
CA VAL A 76 -3.39 7.10 -5.01
C VAL A 76 -4.60 7.84 -4.43
N CYS A 77 -4.49 8.33 -3.20
CA CYS A 77 -5.57 9.08 -2.54
C CYS A 77 -5.74 10.50 -3.12
N HIS A 78 -4.68 11.07 -3.68
CA HIS A 78 -4.67 12.44 -4.22
C HIS A 78 -4.69 12.49 -5.75
N ALA A 79 -4.83 11.34 -6.42
CA ALA A 79 -5.00 11.24 -7.87
C ALA A 79 -6.40 11.72 -8.29
N GLN A 80 -6.59 13.05 -8.23
CA GLN A 80 -7.43 13.93 -9.06
C GLN A 80 -7.73 15.22 -8.29
N ILE A 81 -6.81 16.17 -8.34
CA ILE A 81 -7.23 17.54 -8.66
C ILE A 81 -6.93 17.65 -10.14
N ALA A 82 -7.97 17.61 -10.97
CA ALA A 82 -7.81 17.87 -12.40
C ALA A 82 -6.94 19.13 -12.57
N ALA A 83 -5.88 19.06 -13.37
CA ALA A 83 -5.15 20.26 -13.73
C ALA A 83 -6.17 21.29 -14.24
N PRO A 84 -6.12 22.55 -13.76
CA PRO A 84 -7.08 23.56 -14.18
C PRO A 84 -7.06 23.62 -15.70
N LYS A 85 -8.23 23.47 -16.31
CA LYS A 85 -8.34 23.41 -17.77
C LYS A 85 -8.19 24.80 -18.40
N SER A 86 -8.11 25.84 -17.57
CA SER A 86 -7.95 27.23 -18.00
C SER A 86 -7.34 28.12 -16.93
N ILE A 87 -6.75 29.25 -17.36
CA ILE A 87 -6.23 30.31 -16.50
C ILE A 87 -7.34 30.90 -15.60
N ALA A 88 -8.58 30.96 -16.08
CA ALA A 88 -9.72 31.50 -15.32
C ALA A 88 -10.05 30.67 -14.05
N GLU A 89 -9.68 29.39 -14.03
CA GLU A 89 -9.91 28.49 -12.90
C GLU A 89 -8.82 28.63 -11.82
N VAL A 90 -7.60 29.05 -12.21
CA VAL A 90 -6.48 29.34 -11.32
C VAL A 90 -6.73 30.62 -10.51
N LEU A 91 -7.33 31.64 -11.13
CA LEU A 91 -7.59 32.94 -10.52
C LEU A 91 -8.73 32.96 -9.47
N LYS A 92 -9.42 31.83 -9.25
CA LYS A 92 -10.53 31.69 -8.31
C LYS A 92 -10.16 31.00 -6.99
N ARG A 93 -8.88 30.61 -6.81
CA ARG A 93 -8.35 30.05 -5.56
C ARG A 93 -7.65 31.09 -4.72
#